data_AF-A0A819BZA6-F1
#
_entry.id   AF-A0A819BZA6-F1
#
_cell.length_a   1.000
_cell.length_b   1.000
_cell.length_c   1.000
_cell.angle_alpha   90.00
_cell.angle_beta   90.00
_cell.angle_gamma   90.00
#
_symmetry.space_group_name_H-M   'P 1'
#
loop_
_entity.id
_entity.type
_entity.pdbx_description
1 polymer ?
#
loop_
_entity_poly.entity_id
_entity_poly.type
_entity_poly.pdbx_seq_one_letter_code
_entity_poly.pdbx_strand_id
1 'polypeptide(L)'
;MKQFKVVYLFFICCLLVKCNGDVQCDQYANDLDIISRFPFTVGLDYKQQGPDKSTAILDETNSLVIMIQLRQAGSIVPESVFCLKNLQALDIMNMFFDNNMVPDTLSNLQQLHTLGITNTPITKMTQKLSSLGKLQSLSLDKCSLSYLPNLSQLKNLISVNLPNNQLSELEGLTNVSSLSLYKNQFTEIPYITVPEALRRLDMNYNPVMDMSYALFFKNITEIRMAESKIPVIPSHIALLDKLSFLDLSNTKITRVPRSILNLPYLQYLVVQNNAISKEEVDSLKMDLLDRQSKINLLI
;
A
#
# COMPACT_ATOMS: atom_id res chain seq x y z
N MET A 1 -34.52 -23.61 7.34
CA MET A 1 -34.85 -22.20 7.02
C MET A 1 -34.47 -21.34 8.22
N LYS A 2 -33.28 -20.73 8.20
CA LYS A 2 -32.78 -19.87 9.29
C LYS A 2 -33.40 -18.48 9.14
N GLN A 3 -34.15 -18.05 10.15
CA GLN A 3 -34.78 -16.73 10.18
C GLN A 3 -33.72 -15.64 10.25
N PHE A 4 -33.68 -14.80 9.22
CA PHE A 4 -32.94 -13.55 9.17
C PHE A 4 -33.52 -12.59 10.22
N LYS A 5 -32.85 -12.44 11.36
CA LYS A 5 -33.10 -11.34 12.29
C LYS A 5 -32.44 -10.08 11.73
N VAL A 6 -33.13 -9.45 10.78
CA VAL A 6 -32.96 -8.04 10.41
C VAL A 6 -33.43 -7.22 11.60
N VAL A 7 -32.54 -6.91 12.54
CA VAL A 7 -32.86 -6.07 13.70
C VAL A 7 -32.33 -4.66 13.43
N TYR A 8 -33.28 -3.81 13.03
CA TYR A 8 -33.39 -2.35 13.23
C TYR A 8 -32.27 -1.41 12.73
N LEU A 9 -32.51 -0.93 11.50
CA LEU A 9 -31.83 0.13 10.76
C LEU A 9 -32.16 1.58 11.22
N PHE A 10 -33.05 1.81 12.20
CA PHE A 10 -33.65 3.14 12.43
C PHE A 10 -33.12 3.92 13.65
N PHE A 11 -32.35 3.28 14.55
CA PHE A 11 -31.75 3.94 15.73
C PHE A 11 -30.37 4.56 15.48
N ILE A 12 -29.80 4.23 14.33
CA ILE A 12 -28.41 4.50 13.94
C ILE A 12 -28.19 5.97 13.52
N CYS A 13 -29.21 6.68 13.02
CA CYS A 13 -29.05 8.06 12.55
C CYS A 13 -28.98 9.13 13.66
N CYS A 14 -29.37 8.83 14.91
CA CYS A 14 -29.51 9.86 15.94
C CYS A 14 -28.30 10.00 16.90
N LEU A 15 -27.28 9.14 16.81
CA LEU A 15 -26.23 9.05 17.84
C LEU A 15 -24.83 9.54 17.43
N LEU A 16 -24.66 10.07 16.21
CA LEU A 16 -23.37 10.60 15.72
C LEU A 16 -23.35 12.09 15.45
N VAL A 17 -24.50 12.74 15.53
CA VAL A 17 -24.63 14.19 15.35
C VAL A 17 -24.34 14.94 16.67
N LYS A 18 -23.99 14.23 17.75
CA LYS A 18 -23.70 14.83 19.07
C LYS A 18 -22.49 14.20 19.77
N CYS A 19 -21.29 14.40 19.24
CA CYS A 19 -20.06 14.39 20.03
C CYS A 19 -19.17 15.55 19.59
N ASN A 20 -19.65 16.78 19.81
CA ASN A 20 -18.77 17.96 19.91
C ASN A 20 -18.43 18.13 21.40
N GLY A 21 -17.22 17.75 21.79
CA GLY A 21 -16.64 18.03 23.11
C GLY A 21 -16.71 16.86 24.11
N ASP A 22 -15.52 16.48 24.59
CA ASP A 22 -15.22 15.62 25.74
C ASP A 22 -15.71 14.16 25.70
N VAL A 23 -14.87 13.24 25.20
CA VAL A 23 -15.02 11.80 25.45
C VAL A 23 -13.72 11.20 26.01
N GLN A 24 -13.72 10.89 27.31
CA GLN A 24 -12.71 10.00 27.91
C GLN A 24 -12.97 8.56 27.41
N CYS A 25 -11.96 7.95 26.79
CA CYS A 25 -12.02 6.59 26.19
C CYS A 25 -12.40 5.46 27.17
N ASP A 26 -12.42 5.70 28.48
CA ASP A 26 -12.49 4.64 29.49
C ASP A 26 -13.92 4.25 29.92
N GLN A 27 -14.97 4.97 29.50
CA GLN A 27 -16.33 4.72 30.02
C GLN A 27 -17.22 3.76 29.21
N TYR A 28 -16.81 3.26 28.03
CA TYR A 28 -17.67 2.43 27.16
C TYR A 28 -16.99 1.16 26.63
N ALA A 29 -16.25 0.46 27.50
CA ALA A 29 -15.45 -0.73 27.17
C ALA A 29 -16.24 -2.02 26.81
N ASN A 30 -17.53 -1.92 26.46
CA ASN A 30 -18.33 -3.07 25.99
C ASN A 30 -18.77 -2.83 24.54
N ASP A 31 -18.14 -3.58 23.63
CA ASP A 31 -18.11 -3.35 22.18
C ASP A 31 -19.48 -3.22 21.47
N LEU A 32 -20.60 -3.69 22.03
CA LEU A 32 -21.91 -3.64 21.37
C LEU A 32 -22.61 -2.27 21.42
N ASP A 33 -22.33 -1.42 22.41
CA ASP A 33 -23.02 -0.13 22.61
C ASP A 33 -22.46 1.00 21.72
N ILE A 34 -21.26 0.81 21.17
CA ILE A 34 -20.56 1.74 20.27
C ILE A 34 -21.01 1.55 18.81
N ILE A 35 -21.36 0.32 18.42
CA ILE A 35 -21.64 -0.08 17.02
C ILE A 35 -23.06 0.30 16.59
N SER A 36 -23.98 0.48 17.55
CA SER A 36 -25.37 0.87 17.30
C SER A 36 -25.55 2.27 16.69
N ARG A 37 -24.44 2.98 16.41
CA ARG A 37 -24.41 4.40 16.10
C ARG A 37 -24.11 4.75 14.63
N PHE A 38 -23.63 3.86 13.75
CA PHE A 38 -23.27 4.17 12.33
C PHE A 38 -24.01 3.27 11.31
N PRO A 39 -24.23 3.72 10.05
CA PRO A 39 -24.92 2.95 9.02
C PRO A 39 -23.96 1.92 8.45
N PHE A 40 -23.69 0.90 9.25
CA PHE A 40 -22.95 -0.28 8.84
C PHE A 40 -23.91 -1.31 8.28
N THR A 41 -23.62 -1.83 7.10
CA THR A 41 -24.16 -3.13 6.73
C THR A 41 -23.33 -4.18 7.45
N VAL A 42 -23.88 -4.79 8.50
CA VAL A 42 -23.25 -5.95 9.16
C VAL A 42 -23.61 -7.20 8.35
N GLY A 43 -22.61 -7.83 7.73
CA GLY A 43 -22.84 -9.03 6.93
C GLY A 43 -21.57 -9.56 6.27
N LEU A 44 -21.51 -10.88 6.08
CA LEU A 44 -20.42 -11.60 5.45
C LEU A 44 -20.34 -11.39 3.92
N ASP A 45 -21.32 -10.72 3.32
CA ASP A 45 -21.41 -10.59 1.85
C ASP A 45 -20.91 -9.22 1.37
N TYR A 46 -19.59 -9.17 1.16
CA TYR A 46 -18.82 -8.02 0.67
C TYR A 46 -19.13 -7.65 -0.79
N LYS A 47 -19.72 -8.56 -1.59
CA LYS A 47 -19.81 -8.41 -3.04
C LYS A 47 -21.06 -7.68 -3.54
N GLN A 48 -21.99 -7.32 -2.66
CA GLN A 48 -23.30 -6.77 -3.04
C GLN A 48 -23.55 -5.32 -2.61
N GLN A 49 -22.53 -4.59 -2.12
CA GLN A 49 -22.72 -3.26 -1.56
C GLN A 49 -22.22 -2.16 -2.50
N GLY A 50 -23.01 -1.09 -2.60
CA GLY A 50 -22.64 0.10 -3.38
C GLY A 50 -21.38 0.79 -2.82
N PRO A 51 -20.68 1.59 -3.65
CA PRO A 51 -19.33 2.11 -3.35
C PRO A 51 -19.24 2.97 -2.08
N ASP A 52 -20.34 3.53 -1.61
CA ASP A 52 -20.41 4.52 -0.52
C ASP A 52 -20.99 3.98 0.80
N LYS A 53 -21.03 2.66 0.99
CA LYS A 53 -21.53 2.07 2.24
C LYS A 53 -20.40 1.65 3.17
N SER A 54 -20.44 2.15 4.40
CA SER A 54 -19.60 1.64 5.49
C SER A 54 -20.02 0.22 5.88
N THR A 55 -19.06 -0.63 6.22
CA THR A 55 -19.29 -2.03 6.62
C THR A 55 -18.52 -2.38 7.89
N ALA A 56 -19.03 -3.35 8.65
CA ALA A 56 -18.34 -3.88 9.82
C ALA A 56 -18.49 -5.42 9.85
N ILE A 57 -17.41 -6.11 10.16
CA ILE A 57 -17.41 -7.55 10.44
C ILE A 57 -17.26 -7.77 11.94
N LEU A 58 -18.12 -8.63 12.48
CA LEU A 58 -18.04 -9.12 13.84
C LEU A 58 -17.38 -10.51 13.89
N ASP A 59 -16.62 -10.77 14.93
CA ASP A 59 -16.19 -12.12 15.32
C ASP A 59 -17.43 -12.96 15.70
N GLU A 60 -17.58 -14.12 15.05
CA GLU A 60 -18.73 -15.02 15.25
C GLU A 60 -18.82 -15.57 16.68
N THR A 61 -17.70 -15.62 17.40
CA THR A 61 -17.64 -16.22 18.74
C THR A 61 -17.96 -15.25 19.86
N ASN A 62 -17.56 -13.98 19.72
CA ASN A 62 -17.67 -12.97 20.78
C ASN A 62 -18.46 -11.70 20.37
N SER A 63 -18.95 -11.63 19.13
CA SER A 63 -19.62 -10.43 18.57
C SER A 63 -18.76 -9.14 18.63
N LEU A 64 -17.44 -9.27 18.61
CA LEU A 64 -16.49 -8.15 18.66
C LEU A 64 -16.24 -7.64 17.24
N VAL A 65 -16.11 -6.32 17.04
CA VAL A 65 -15.77 -5.79 15.72
C VAL A 65 -14.32 -6.04 15.42
N ILE A 66 -14.06 -6.83 14.39
CA ILE A 66 -12.71 -7.17 13.95
C ILE A 66 -12.30 -6.43 12.69
N MET A 67 -13.27 -5.98 11.88
CA MET A 67 -12.97 -5.18 10.70
C MET A 67 -14.01 -4.08 10.51
N ILE A 68 -13.54 -2.91 10.12
CA ILE A 68 -14.38 -1.77 9.75
C ILE A 68 -13.91 -1.21 8.42
N GLN A 69 -14.87 -0.92 7.54
CA GLN A 69 -14.69 -0.03 6.41
C GLN A 69 -15.56 1.20 6.62
N LEU A 70 -14.94 2.37 6.66
CA LEU A 70 -15.62 3.66 6.72
C LEU A 70 -15.60 4.28 5.33
N ARG A 71 -16.79 4.48 4.75
CA ARG A 71 -16.97 5.02 3.40
C ARG A 71 -18.11 6.04 3.48
N GLN A 72 -17.75 7.31 3.64
CA GLN A 72 -18.75 8.39 3.67
C GLN A 72 -18.13 9.68 3.14
N ALA A 73 -18.32 9.90 1.83
CA ALA A 73 -17.85 11.10 1.15
C ALA A 73 -18.20 12.36 1.94
N GLY A 74 -17.19 13.17 2.25
CA GLY A 74 -17.39 14.47 2.88
C GLY A 74 -17.49 14.47 4.40
N SER A 75 -17.43 13.31 5.06
CA SER A 75 -17.60 13.18 6.51
C SER A 75 -16.27 13.00 7.24
N ILE A 76 -16.24 13.45 8.50
CA ILE A 76 -15.08 13.30 9.39
C ILE A 76 -15.04 11.86 9.92
N VAL A 77 -13.83 11.29 10.02
CA VAL A 77 -13.60 9.99 10.64
C VAL A 77 -13.95 10.09 12.13
N PRO A 78 -14.92 9.30 12.62
CA PRO A 78 -15.33 9.35 14.03
C PRO A 78 -14.23 8.88 14.95
N GLU A 79 -13.86 9.68 15.95
CA GLU A 79 -12.81 9.33 16.92
C GLU A 79 -13.12 8.03 17.69
N SER A 80 -14.40 7.69 17.86
CA SER A 80 -14.83 6.45 18.50
C SER A 80 -14.33 5.18 17.79
N VAL A 81 -13.98 5.22 16.50
CA VAL A 81 -13.40 4.06 15.80
C VAL A 81 -12.08 3.63 16.44
N PHE A 82 -11.32 4.57 17.00
CA PHE A 82 -10.04 4.31 17.66
C PHE A 82 -10.21 3.71 19.06
N CYS A 83 -11.44 3.59 19.57
CA CYS A 83 -11.72 2.94 20.85
C CYS A 83 -11.91 1.42 20.72
N LEU A 84 -12.01 0.88 19.49
CA LEU A 84 -12.29 -0.51 19.22
C LEU A 84 -11.03 -1.37 19.36
N LYS A 85 -10.68 -1.73 20.59
CA LYS A 85 -9.41 -2.41 20.94
C LYS A 85 -9.19 -3.75 20.24
N ASN A 86 -10.27 -4.39 19.79
CA ASN A 86 -10.25 -5.68 19.09
C ASN A 86 -10.14 -5.57 17.57
N LEU A 87 -10.12 -4.34 17.03
CA LEU A 87 -10.09 -4.11 15.59
C LEU A 87 -8.79 -4.63 14.97
N GLN A 88 -8.93 -5.50 13.96
CA GLN A 88 -7.84 -6.14 13.24
C GLN A 88 -7.62 -5.52 11.85
N ALA A 89 -8.67 -5.00 11.22
CA ALA A 89 -8.55 -4.23 9.99
C ALA A 89 -9.39 -2.95 10.03
N LEU A 90 -8.78 -1.85 9.60
CA LEU A 90 -9.42 -0.55 9.46
C LEU A 90 -9.17 -0.03 8.05
N ASP A 91 -10.22 0.17 7.29
CA ASP A 91 -10.19 0.78 5.95
C ASP A 91 -11.03 2.06 5.97
N ILE A 92 -10.43 3.18 5.55
CA ILE A 92 -11.07 4.49 5.53
C ILE A 92 -10.99 5.03 4.10
N MET A 93 -12.12 5.39 3.52
CA MET A 93 -12.17 5.90 2.15
C MET A 93 -13.08 7.12 2.02
N ASN A 94 -12.60 8.13 1.29
CA ASN A 94 -13.35 9.35 0.97
C ASN A 94 -13.81 10.15 2.20
N MET A 95 -13.06 10.10 3.30
CA MET A 95 -13.39 10.82 4.54
C MET A 95 -12.32 11.86 4.87
N PHE A 96 -12.53 12.59 5.96
CA PHE A 96 -11.58 13.58 6.46
C PHE A 96 -11.14 13.28 7.88
N PHE A 97 -9.91 13.68 8.22
CA PHE A 97 -9.47 13.77 9.60
C PHE A 97 -9.42 15.23 10.02
N ASP A 98 -9.67 15.51 11.30
CA ASP A 98 -9.48 16.84 11.85
C ASP A 98 -8.03 17.30 11.63
N ASN A 99 -7.87 18.55 11.22
CA ASN A 99 -6.58 19.15 10.84
C ASN A 99 -5.80 18.37 9.77
N ASN A 100 -6.48 17.53 8.97
CA ASN A 100 -5.86 16.66 7.95
C ASN A 100 -4.75 15.76 8.53
N MET A 101 -4.91 15.31 9.77
CA MET A 101 -3.91 14.50 10.47
C MET A 101 -4.55 13.27 11.12
N VAL A 102 -3.95 12.10 10.90
CA VAL A 102 -4.36 10.90 11.63
C VAL A 102 -4.00 11.06 13.12
N PRO A 103 -4.94 10.91 14.06
CA PRO A 103 -4.71 11.23 15.46
C PRO A 103 -3.87 10.16 16.18
N ASP A 104 -3.23 10.56 17.29
CA ASP A 104 -2.44 9.68 18.15
C ASP A 104 -3.27 8.54 18.77
N THR A 105 -4.59 8.73 18.90
CA THR A 105 -5.53 7.71 19.37
C THR A 105 -5.56 6.46 18.48
N LEU A 106 -5.05 6.53 17.24
CA LEU A 106 -4.78 5.36 16.40
C LEU A 106 -4.00 4.27 17.16
N SER A 107 -3.09 4.66 18.06
CA SER A 107 -2.31 3.72 18.87
C SER A 107 -3.12 2.84 19.81
N ASN A 108 -4.40 3.12 20.05
CA ASN A 108 -5.25 2.24 20.86
C ASN A 108 -5.57 0.91 20.15
N LEU A 109 -5.43 0.85 18.82
CA LEU A 109 -5.77 -0.31 18.00
C LEU A 109 -4.64 -1.37 18.01
N GLN A 110 -4.29 -1.87 19.20
CA GLN A 110 -3.15 -2.79 19.41
C GLN A 110 -3.30 -4.16 18.73
N GLN A 111 -4.51 -4.51 18.26
CA GLN A 111 -4.78 -5.72 17.48
C GLN A 111 -4.78 -5.50 15.96
N LEU A 112 -4.45 -4.29 15.48
CA LEU A 112 -4.54 -3.94 14.07
C LEU A 112 -3.44 -4.63 13.26
N HIS A 113 -3.86 -5.41 12.26
CA HIS A 113 -3.01 -6.07 11.29
C HIS A 113 -3.02 -5.34 9.93
N THR A 114 -4.13 -4.68 9.59
CA THR A 114 -4.28 -3.96 8.31
C THR A 114 -4.82 -2.55 8.54
N LEU A 115 -4.13 -1.56 7.98
CA LEU A 115 -4.57 -0.17 7.93
C LEU A 115 -4.61 0.31 6.47
N GLY A 116 -5.81 0.67 6.02
CA GLY A 116 -6.08 1.28 4.73
C GLY A 116 -6.64 2.68 4.90
N ILE A 117 -6.06 3.66 4.22
CA ILE A 117 -6.61 5.02 4.08
C ILE A 117 -6.51 5.39 2.61
N THR A 118 -7.64 5.67 1.97
CA THR A 118 -7.73 5.95 0.53
C THR A 118 -8.48 7.24 0.27
N ASN A 119 -7.96 8.08 -0.62
CA ASN A 119 -8.61 9.31 -1.07
C ASN A 119 -9.11 10.17 0.11
N THR A 120 -8.25 10.29 1.12
CA THR A 120 -8.50 11.01 2.38
C THR A 120 -7.31 11.93 2.58
N PRO A 121 -7.47 13.26 2.45
CA PRO A 121 -6.34 14.19 2.44
C PRO A 121 -5.73 14.31 3.85
N ILE A 122 -4.79 13.43 4.17
CA ILE A 122 -3.98 13.48 5.39
C ILE A 122 -2.61 14.07 5.03
N THR A 123 -2.39 15.34 5.36
CA THR A 123 -1.08 15.98 5.13
C THR A 123 -0.02 15.46 6.10
N LYS A 124 -0.45 14.85 7.22
CA LYS A 124 0.44 14.31 8.27
C LYS A 124 -0.08 12.99 8.83
N MET A 125 0.86 12.07 9.06
CA MET A 125 0.63 10.83 9.80
C MET A 125 1.14 10.97 11.25
N THR A 126 0.44 10.42 12.24
CA THR A 126 0.90 10.39 13.64
C THR A 126 2.20 9.58 13.81
N GLN A 127 3.10 10.06 14.68
CA GLN A 127 4.30 9.32 15.12
C GLN A 127 3.95 8.03 15.88
N LYS A 128 2.75 7.97 16.46
CA LYS A 128 2.25 6.80 17.19
C LYS A 128 1.86 5.63 16.29
N LEU A 129 1.89 5.79 14.96
CA LEU A 129 1.79 4.68 14.02
C LEU A 129 2.79 3.56 14.35
N SER A 130 4.01 3.93 14.74
CA SER A 130 5.10 3.00 15.14
C SER A 130 4.76 2.08 16.32
N SER A 131 3.72 2.39 17.11
CA SER A 131 3.27 1.56 18.23
C SER A 131 2.42 0.35 17.82
N LEU A 132 1.97 0.29 16.56
CA LEU A 132 1.12 -0.79 16.05
C LEU A 132 1.96 -2.03 15.69
N GLY A 133 2.53 -2.67 16.70
CA GLY A 133 3.50 -3.76 16.53
C GLY A 133 2.97 -4.98 15.76
N LYS A 134 1.65 -5.17 15.64
CA LYS A 134 1.02 -6.26 14.88
C LYS A 134 0.72 -5.91 13.42
N LEU A 135 0.97 -4.66 13.00
CA LEU A 135 0.63 -4.20 11.66
C LEU A 135 1.45 -4.96 10.61
N GLN A 136 0.74 -5.57 9.65
CA GLN A 136 1.29 -6.37 8.55
C GLN A 136 1.10 -5.68 7.20
N SER A 137 0.03 -4.91 7.04
CA SER A 137 -0.28 -4.20 5.81
C SER A 137 -0.62 -2.73 6.10
N LEU A 138 0.09 -1.83 5.41
CA LEU A 138 -0.16 -0.40 5.42
C LEU A 138 -0.45 0.06 3.98
N SER A 139 -1.64 0.61 3.75
CA SER A 139 -2.04 1.18 2.46
C SER A 139 -2.52 2.61 2.62
N LEU A 140 -1.81 3.58 2.06
CA LEU A 140 -2.14 5.00 2.09
C LEU A 140 -2.16 5.54 0.65
N ASP A 141 -3.33 5.51 0.00
CA ASP A 141 -3.49 5.91 -1.41
C ASP A 141 -4.16 7.29 -1.51
N LYS A 142 -3.61 8.20 -2.32
CA LYS A 142 -4.18 9.55 -2.55
C LYS A 142 -4.41 10.30 -1.24
N CYS A 143 -3.42 10.28 -0.37
CA CYS A 143 -3.48 10.92 0.94
C CYS A 143 -2.85 12.33 0.98
N SER A 144 -2.12 12.74 -0.06
CA SER A 144 -1.34 13.99 -0.09
C SER A 144 -0.21 14.05 0.96
N LEU A 145 0.30 12.90 1.38
CA LEU A 145 1.40 12.82 2.36
C LEU A 145 2.73 13.27 1.75
N SER A 146 3.46 14.16 2.43
CA SER A 146 4.83 14.54 2.06
C SER A 146 5.90 13.79 2.84
N TYR A 147 5.56 13.23 4.00
CA TYR A 147 6.45 12.37 4.80
C TYR A 147 5.64 11.31 5.56
N LEU A 148 6.34 10.28 6.03
CA LEU A 148 5.83 9.32 7.02
C LEU A 148 6.74 9.28 8.25
N PRO A 149 6.21 8.94 9.44
CA PRO A 149 7.05 8.63 10.59
C PRO A 149 7.96 7.43 10.29
N ASN A 150 9.05 7.31 11.04
CA ASN A 150 9.97 6.19 10.89
C ASN A 150 9.24 4.85 11.19
N LEU A 151 9.35 3.89 10.27
CA LEU A 151 8.60 2.63 10.32
C LEU A 151 9.36 1.48 11.00
N SER A 152 10.56 1.73 11.57
CA SER A 152 11.47 0.70 12.08
C SER A 152 10.88 -0.20 13.17
N GLN A 153 9.92 0.32 13.94
CA GLN A 153 9.23 -0.44 15.00
C GLN A 153 8.16 -1.40 14.46
N LEU A 154 7.71 -1.22 13.22
CA LEU A 154 6.71 -2.07 12.57
C LEU A 154 7.36 -3.35 12.00
N LYS A 155 7.92 -4.17 12.90
CA LYS A 155 8.71 -5.38 12.54
C LYS A 155 7.92 -6.44 11.77
N ASN A 156 6.59 -6.41 11.86
CA ASN A 156 5.70 -7.35 11.19
C ASN A 156 5.18 -6.84 9.84
N LEU A 157 5.61 -5.65 9.38
CA LEU A 157 5.11 -5.04 8.16
C LEU A 157 5.63 -5.77 6.93
N ILE A 158 4.73 -6.45 6.21
CA ILE A 158 5.01 -7.30 5.05
C ILE A 158 4.71 -6.56 3.74
N SER A 159 3.70 -5.69 3.75
CA SER A 159 3.21 -4.98 2.57
C SER A 159 3.03 -3.50 2.86
N VAL A 160 3.65 -2.65 2.03
CA VAL A 160 3.55 -1.19 2.11
C VAL A 160 3.13 -0.65 0.75
N ASN A 161 1.99 0.02 0.71
CA ASN A 161 1.41 0.59 -0.50
C ASN A 161 1.13 2.07 -0.27
N LEU A 162 1.91 2.96 -0.87
CA LEU A 162 1.83 4.41 -0.64
C LEU A 162 1.55 5.21 -1.93
N PRO A 163 0.65 4.77 -2.82
CA PRO A 163 0.55 5.33 -4.14
C PRO A 163 -0.09 6.72 -4.13
N ASN A 164 0.23 7.53 -5.14
CA ASN A 164 -0.37 8.86 -5.35
C ASN A 164 -0.21 9.81 -4.14
N ASN A 165 0.99 9.86 -3.56
CA ASN A 165 1.34 10.82 -2.52
C ASN A 165 2.42 11.79 -3.02
N GLN A 166 3.02 12.54 -2.10
CA GLN A 166 4.06 13.54 -2.34
C GLN A 166 5.36 13.15 -1.61
N LEU A 167 5.56 11.86 -1.36
CA LEU A 167 6.71 11.35 -0.60
C LEU A 167 7.99 11.45 -1.44
N SER A 168 9.06 11.97 -0.84
CA SER A 168 10.40 11.96 -1.42
C SER A 168 11.38 11.07 -0.65
N GLU A 169 11.04 10.67 0.57
CA GLU A 169 11.85 9.86 1.46
C GLU A 169 10.98 8.84 2.21
N LEU A 170 11.60 7.73 2.61
CA LEU A 170 10.96 6.70 3.43
C LEU A 170 12.04 5.91 4.17
N GLU A 171 11.86 5.74 5.48
CA GLU A 171 12.83 5.06 6.34
C GLU A 171 12.19 4.01 7.25
N GLY A 172 13.03 3.08 7.72
CA GLY A 172 12.64 2.10 8.72
C GLY A 172 11.91 0.88 8.17
N LEU A 173 12.06 0.57 6.87
CA LEU A 173 11.52 -0.66 6.30
C LEU A 173 12.42 -1.86 6.68
N THR A 174 11.95 -2.69 7.61
CA THR A 174 12.75 -3.79 8.20
C THR A 174 12.31 -5.20 7.79
N ASN A 175 11.14 -5.39 7.17
CA ASN A 175 10.67 -6.74 6.78
C ASN A 175 9.70 -6.77 5.59
N VAL A 176 9.78 -5.77 4.71
CA VAL A 176 8.81 -5.58 3.62
C VAL A 176 9.08 -6.53 2.45
N SER A 177 8.06 -7.27 2.04
CA SER A 177 8.09 -8.16 0.86
C SER A 177 7.52 -7.51 -0.40
N SER A 178 6.62 -6.55 -0.23
CA SER A 178 5.96 -5.84 -1.33
C SER A 178 5.90 -4.36 -1.01
N LEU A 179 6.55 -3.55 -1.86
CA LEU A 179 6.61 -2.11 -1.72
C LEU A 179 6.10 -1.44 -3.00
N SER A 180 5.04 -0.64 -2.88
CA SER A 180 4.60 0.26 -3.94
C SER A 180 4.68 1.70 -3.47
N LEU A 181 5.39 2.50 -4.25
CA LEU A 181 5.59 3.95 -4.14
C LEU A 181 5.11 4.64 -5.42
N TYR A 182 4.21 4.00 -6.18
CA TYR A 182 3.66 4.50 -7.43
C TYR A 182 3.25 5.98 -7.32
N LYS A 183 3.71 6.81 -8.26
CA LYS A 183 3.35 8.23 -8.36
C LYS A 183 3.61 9.01 -7.06
N ASN A 184 4.89 9.14 -6.74
CA ASN A 184 5.43 9.94 -5.64
C ASN A 184 6.54 10.88 -6.18
N GLN A 185 7.44 11.34 -5.32
CA GLN A 185 8.51 12.29 -5.65
C GLN A 185 9.91 11.70 -5.39
N PHE A 186 10.06 10.38 -5.37
CA PHE A 186 11.34 9.72 -5.11
C PHE A 186 12.33 9.94 -6.27
N THR A 187 13.50 10.51 -5.96
CA THR A 187 14.62 10.62 -6.92
C THR A 187 15.57 9.43 -6.87
N GLU A 188 15.45 8.62 -5.82
CA GLU A 188 16.24 7.42 -5.56
C GLU A 188 15.39 6.36 -4.88
N ILE A 189 15.86 5.11 -4.90
CA ILE A 189 15.20 4.00 -4.19
C ILE A 189 15.47 4.17 -2.69
N PRO A 190 14.44 4.15 -1.82
CA PRO A 190 14.65 4.33 -0.39
C PRO A 190 15.48 3.21 0.22
N TYR A 191 16.22 3.53 1.28
CA TYR A 191 17.03 2.55 2.00
C TYR A 191 16.14 1.51 2.72
N ILE A 192 16.41 0.23 2.48
CA ILE A 192 15.69 -0.91 3.09
C ILE A 192 16.68 -1.74 3.88
N THR A 193 16.45 -1.89 5.19
CA THR A 193 17.39 -2.55 6.10
C THR A 193 17.50 -4.05 5.86
N VAL A 194 16.43 -4.70 5.41
CA VAL A 194 16.38 -6.15 5.13
C VAL A 194 16.01 -6.38 3.66
N PRO A 195 16.94 -6.14 2.71
CA PRO A 195 16.68 -6.22 1.28
C PRO A 195 16.33 -7.66 0.81
N GLU A 196 16.67 -8.67 1.61
CA GLU A 196 16.38 -10.08 1.31
C GLU A 196 14.89 -10.44 1.39
N ALA A 197 14.07 -9.64 2.09
CA ALA A 197 12.63 -9.89 2.20
C ALA A 197 11.86 -9.40 0.95
N LEU A 198 12.40 -8.41 0.22
CA LEU A 198 11.69 -7.77 -0.87
C LEU A 198 11.54 -8.71 -2.08
N ARG A 199 10.33 -8.77 -2.61
CA ARG A 199 9.94 -9.55 -3.81
C ARG A 199 9.41 -8.65 -4.91
N ARG A 200 8.66 -7.61 -4.54
CA ARG A 200 8.02 -6.69 -5.50
C ARG A 200 8.33 -5.26 -5.14
N LEU A 201 8.83 -4.51 -6.12
CA LEU A 201 9.08 -3.07 -6.03
C LEU A 201 8.37 -2.37 -7.18
N ASP A 202 7.46 -1.47 -6.84
CA ASP A 202 6.82 -0.57 -7.79
C ASP A 202 7.15 0.88 -7.43
N MET A 203 7.90 1.53 -8.31
CA MET A 203 8.26 2.94 -8.23
C MET A 203 7.86 3.69 -9.50
N ASN A 204 6.90 3.17 -10.26
CA ASN A 204 6.41 3.84 -11.47
C ASN A 204 6.02 5.31 -11.17
N TYR A 205 6.22 6.20 -12.13
CA TYR A 205 5.92 7.63 -12.00
C TYR A 205 6.68 8.30 -10.84
N ASN A 206 7.95 7.97 -10.66
CA ASN A 206 8.86 8.70 -9.77
C ASN A 206 10.07 9.20 -10.55
N PRO A 207 10.64 10.37 -10.24
CA PRO A 207 11.81 10.90 -10.93
C PRO A 207 13.13 10.15 -10.60
N VAL A 208 13.10 8.83 -10.42
CA VAL A 208 14.27 8.00 -10.10
C VAL A 208 15.29 8.09 -11.22
N MET A 209 16.54 8.38 -10.88
CA MET A 209 17.63 8.54 -11.86
C MET A 209 18.60 7.36 -11.90
N ASP A 210 18.67 6.58 -10.82
CA ASP A 210 19.56 5.44 -10.69
C ASP A 210 18.83 4.24 -10.09
N MET A 211 18.88 3.11 -10.80
CA MET A 211 18.31 1.84 -10.35
C MET A 211 19.35 0.89 -9.73
N SER A 212 20.61 1.31 -9.58
CA SER A 212 21.71 0.47 -9.09
C SER A 212 21.45 -0.07 -7.68
N TYR A 213 20.74 0.70 -6.84
CA TYR A 213 20.37 0.22 -5.50
C TYR A 213 19.41 -0.98 -5.53
N ALA A 214 18.63 -1.16 -6.62
CA ALA A 214 17.77 -2.34 -6.77
C ALA A 214 18.57 -3.66 -6.85
N LEU A 215 19.86 -3.59 -7.20
CA LEU A 215 20.74 -4.75 -7.29
C LEU A 215 21.04 -5.41 -5.94
N PHE A 216 20.74 -4.73 -4.83
CA PHE A 216 20.84 -5.29 -3.47
C PHE A 216 19.66 -6.22 -3.12
N PHE A 217 18.53 -6.13 -3.83
CA PHE A 217 17.33 -6.93 -3.57
C PHE A 217 17.43 -8.33 -4.21
N LYS A 218 18.29 -9.20 -3.68
CA LYS A 218 18.62 -10.51 -4.29
C LYS A 218 17.42 -11.44 -4.51
N ASN A 219 16.35 -11.26 -3.76
CA ASN A 219 15.15 -12.07 -3.90
C ASN A 219 14.03 -11.40 -4.70
N ILE A 220 14.29 -10.24 -5.32
CA ILE A 220 13.30 -9.50 -6.09
C ILE A 220 12.85 -10.32 -7.30
N THR A 221 11.54 -10.40 -7.50
CA THR A 221 10.91 -11.08 -8.63
C THR A 221 10.31 -10.10 -9.63
N GLU A 222 10.05 -8.87 -9.19
CA GLU A 222 9.35 -7.86 -9.98
C GLU A 222 9.85 -6.45 -9.65
N ILE A 223 10.29 -5.73 -10.67
CA ILE A 223 10.68 -4.32 -10.61
C ILE A 223 9.86 -3.55 -11.64
N ARG A 224 9.14 -2.53 -11.18
CA ARG A 224 8.47 -1.55 -12.03
C ARG A 224 9.02 -0.15 -11.74
N MET A 225 9.62 0.47 -12.74
CA MET A 225 10.13 1.85 -12.67
C MET A 225 9.84 2.61 -13.99
N ALA A 226 8.73 2.30 -14.64
CA ALA A 226 8.23 3.06 -15.77
C ALA A 226 8.00 4.53 -15.40
N GLU A 227 8.08 5.43 -16.39
CA GLU A 227 7.88 6.87 -16.18
C GLU A 227 8.88 7.46 -15.16
N SER A 228 10.13 6.97 -15.23
CA SER A 228 11.26 7.46 -14.42
C SER A 228 12.31 8.16 -15.29
N LYS A 229 13.49 8.45 -14.74
CA LYS A 229 14.58 9.15 -15.43
C LYS A 229 15.86 8.30 -15.48
N ILE A 230 15.73 6.98 -15.59
CA ILE A 230 16.83 6.00 -15.54
C ILE A 230 17.49 5.88 -16.92
N PRO A 231 18.68 6.46 -17.16
CA PRO A 231 19.26 6.52 -18.50
C PRO A 231 19.89 5.20 -18.96
N VAL A 232 20.23 4.32 -18.01
CA VAL A 232 21.02 3.11 -18.25
C VAL A 232 20.53 1.99 -17.33
N ILE A 233 20.40 0.79 -17.89
CA ILE A 233 20.26 -0.45 -17.12
C ILE A 233 21.68 -0.91 -16.72
N PRO A 234 21.99 -1.11 -15.44
CA PRO A 234 23.31 -1.58 -15.02
C PRO A 234 23.58 -3.00 -15.53
N SER A 235 24.80 -3.28 -16.00
CA SER A 235 25.18 -4.61 -16.48
C SER A 235 25.07 -5.71 -15.41
N HIS A 236 25.22 -5.33 -14.14
CA HIS A 236 25.03 -6.20 -12.97
C HIS A 236 23.57 -6.60 -12.70
N ILE A 237 22.60 -6.20 -13.54
CA ILE A 237 21.20 -6.66 -13.45
C ILE A 237 21.08 -8.19 -13.45
N ALA A 238 22.02 -8.90 -14.09
CA ALA A 238 22.09 -10.35 -14.10
C ALA A 238 22.30 -10.99 -12.71
N LEU A 239 22.63 -10.20 -11.69
CA LEU A 239 22.70 -10.66 -10.29
C LEU A 239 21.32 -10.89 -9.65
N LEU A 240 20.24 -10.42 -10.29
CA LEU A 240 18.87 -10.60 -9.83
C LEU A 240 18.29 -11.90 -10.38
N ASP A 241 18.87 -13.02 -9.97
CA ASP A 241 18.59 -14.35 -10.54
C ASP A 241 17.12 -14.77 -10.49
N LYS A 242 16.32 -14.24 -9.54
CA LYS A 242 14.88 -14.48 -9.40
C LYS A 242 13.98 -13.49 -10.16
N LEU A 243 14.55 -12.48 -10.82
CA LEU A 243 13.78 -11.45 -11.52
C LEU A 243 13.00 -12.08 -12.67
N SER A 244 11.67 -11.88 -12.64
CA SER A 244 10.73 -12.42 -13.63
C SER A 244 10.06 -11.33 -14.47
N PHE A 245 9.95 -10.12 -13.93
CA PHE A 245 9.31 -8.99 -14.57
C PHE A 245 10.13 -7.71 -14.33
N LEU A 246 10.53 -7.05 -15.42
CA LEU A 246 11.21 -5.77 -15.38
C LEU A 246 10.50 -4.78 -16.32
N ASP A 247 9.97 -3.71 -15.77
CA ASP A 247 9.38 -2.61 -16.53
C ASP A 247 10.17 -1.31 -16.30
N LEU A 248 10.74 -0.81 -17.40
CA LEU A 248 11.51 0.42 -17.51
C LEU A 248 10.99 1.25 -18.69
N SER A 249 9.69 1.17 -18.97
CA SER A 249 9.06 1.95 -20.03
C SER A 249 9.17 3.46 -19.79
N ASN A 250 9.44 4.24 -20.82
CA ASN A 250 9.56 5.69 -20.72
C ASN A 250 10.57 6.16 -19.64
N THR A 251 11.81 5.63 -19.69
CA THR A 251 12.88 5.97 -18.73
C THR A 251 14.09 6.67 -19.38
N LYS A 252 14.09 6.83 -20.70
CA LYS A 252 15.17 7.38 -21.54
C LYS A 252 16.37 6.44 -21.73
N ILE A 253 16.14 5.13 -21.60
CA ILE A 253 17.16 4.13 -21.89
C ILE A 253 17.56 4.20 -23.36
N THR A 254 18.86 4.11 -23.64
CA THR A 254 19.40 4.08 -25.00
C THR A 254 19.87 2.71 -25.44
N ARG A 255 20.21 1.83 -24.48
CA ARG A 255 20.78 0.51 -24.72
C ARG A 255 20.35 -0.49 -23.67
N VAL A 256 20.23 -1.76 -24.07
CA VAL A 256 19.92 -2.88 -23.17
C VAL A 256 21.15 -3.77 -23.03
N PRO A 257 21.71 -3.94 -21.82
CA PRO A 257 22.90 -4.75 -21.62
C PRO A 257 22.60 -6.22 -21.93
N ARG A 258 23.49 -6.90 -22.66
CA ARG A 258 23.32 -8.33 -23.02
C ARG A 258 23.29 -9.25 -21.80
N SER A 259 23.78 -8.78 -20.65
CA SER A 259 23.67 -9.52 -19.38
C SER A 259 22.22 -9.79 -18.97
N ILE A 260 21.25 -8.99 -19.44
CA ILE A 260 19.82 -9.23 -19.19
C ILE A 260 19.35 -10.59 -19.74
N LEU A 261 20.02 -11.08 -20.80
CA LEU A 261 19.73 -12.37 -21.44
C LEU A 261 20.20 -13.57 -20.60
N ASN A 262 20.95 -13.33 -19.52
CA ASN A 262 21.42 -14.36 -18.61
C ASN A 262 20.49 -14.55 -17.40
N LEU A 263 19.39 -13.79 -17.31
CA LEU A 263 18.42 -13.92 -16.22
C LEU A 263 17.55 -15.17 -16.45
N PRO A 264 17.63 -16.21 -15.59
CA PRO A 264 17.05 -17.52 -15.87
C PRO A 264 15.52 -17.54 -15.79
N TYR A 265 14.91 -16.63 -15.02
CA TYR A 265 13.47 -16.56 -14.81
C TYR A 265 12.81 -15.33 -15.45
N LEU A 266 13.55 -14.50 -16.19
CA LEU A 266 12.98 -13.29 -16.79
C LEU A 266 11.96 -13.67 -17.86
N GLN A 267 10.70 -13.28 -17.64
CA GLN A 267 9.59 -13.55 -18.54
C GLN A 267 9.20 -12.30 -19.33
N TYR A 268 9.28 -11.13 -18.70
CA TYR A 268 8.87 -9.87 -19.31
C TYR A 268 9.96 -8.81 -19.14
N LEU A 269 10.40 -8.27 -20.28
CA LEU A 269 11.24 -7.10 -20.35
C LEU A 269 10.48 -6.00 -21.08
N VAL A 270 10.03 -5.00 -20.34
CA VAL A 270 9.27 -3.87 -20.86
C VAL A 270 10.18 -2.63 -20.91
N VAL A 271 10.53 -2.21 -22.11
CA VAL A 271 11.40 -1.06 -22.39
C VAL A 271 10.78 -0.16 -23.47
N GLN A 272 9.44 -0.17 -23.58
CA GLN A 272 8.70 0.65 -24.53
C GLN A 272 8.95 2.14 -24.31
N ASN A 273 8.79 2.93 -25.37
CA ASN A 273 8.89 4.38 -25.32
C ASN A 273 10.24 4.88 -24.75
N ASN A 274 11.33 4.19 -25.08
CA ASN A 274 12.70 4.59 -24.76
C ASN A 274 13.44 5.10 -26.00
N ALA A 275 14.69 5.54 -25.83
CA ALA A 275 15.55 6.05 -26.89
C ALA A 275 16.48 4.97 -27.47
N ILE A 276 15.97 3.73 -27.57
CA ILE A 276 16.75 2.58 -28.06
C ILE A 276 16.78 2.62 -29.59
N SER A 277 17.98 2.60 -30.19
CA SER A 277 18.12 2.68 -31.65
C SER A 277 17.57 1.42 -32.32
N LYS A 278 17.12 1.54 -33.58
CA LYS A 278 16.59 0.40 -34.35
C LYS A 278 17.60 -0.73 -34.47
N GLU A 279 18.88 -0.40 -34.68
CA GLU A 279 19.98 -1.36 -34.78
C GLU A 279 20.15 -2.15 -33.48
N GLU A 280 20.04 -1.47 -32.33
CA GLU A 280 20.11 -2.10 -31.01
C GLU A 280 18.90 -3.03 -30.78
N VAL A 281 17.70 -2.62 -31.19
CA VAL A 281 16.50 -3.47 -31.13
C VAL A 281 16.66 -4.73 -31.99
N ASP A 282 17.09 -4.57 -33.24
CA ASP A 282 17.26 -5.68 -34.17
C ASP A 282 18.35 -6.66 -33.67
N SER A 283 19.47 -6.14 -33.16
CA SER A 283 20.52 -6.95 -32.54
C SER A 283 19.99 -7.71 -31.32
N LEU A 284 19.22 -7.07 -30.43
CA LEU A 284 18.67 -7.72 -29.24
C LEU A 284 17.66 -8.82 -29.60
N LYS A 285 16.85 -8.61 -30.64
CA LYS A 285 15.91 -9.63 -31.16
C LYS A 285 16.65 -10.84 -31.74
N MET A 286 17.75 -10.62 -32.46
CA MET A 286 18.61 -11.71 -32.95
C MET A 286 19.23 -12.49 -31.79
N ASP A 287 19.78 -11.80 -30.79
CA ASP A 287 20.36 -12.44 -29.59
C ASP A 287 19.31 -13.31 -28.85
N LEU A 288 18.05 -12.86 -28.78
CA LEU A 288 16.95 -13.62 -28.18
C LEU A 288 16.60 -14.88 -28.98
N LEU A 289 16.60 -14.78 -30.32
CA LEU A 289 16.34 -15.91 -31.22
C LEU A 289 17.45 -16.96 -31.15
N ASP A 290 18.71 -16.53 -31.22
CA ASP A 290 19.89 -17.42 -31.18
C ASP A 290 19.97 -18.21 -29.86
N ARG A 291 19.50 -17.61 -28.77
CA ARG A 291 19.46 -18.23 -27.44
C ARG A 291 18.20 -19.04 -27.17
N GLN A 292 17.25 -19.09 -28.10
CA GLN A 292 15.90 -19.67 -27.89
C GLN A 292 15.24 -19.11 -26.61
N SER A 293 15.45 -17.82 -26.35
CA SER A 293 14.97 -17.15 -25.15
C SER A 293 13.45 -17.07 -25.13
N LYS A 294 12.86 -17.23 -23.94
CA LYS A 294 11.41 -17.07 -23.70
C LYS A 294 11.03 -15.67 -23.17
N ILE A 295 11.98 -14.73 -23.16
CA ILE A 295 11.74 -13.37 -22.71
C ILE A 295 10.77 -12.69 -23.68
N ASN A 296 9.63 -12.26 -23.17
CA ASN A 296 8.72 -11.37 -23.90
C ASN A 296 9.29 -9.95 -23.86
N LEU A 297 9.95 -9.56 -24.95
CA LEU A 297 10.47 -8.21 -25.15
C LEU A 297 9.36 -7.28 -25.66
N LEU A 298 9.00 -6.30 -24.84
CA LEU A 298 8.07 -5.22 -25.18
C LEU A 298 8.90 -3.94 -25.39
N ILE A 299 9.09 -3.54 -26.64
CA ILE A 299 9.95 -2.42 -27.05
C ILE A 299 9.27 -1.55 -28.11
#